data_AF-A0A2G1W2F6-F1
#
_entry.id   AF-A0A2G1W2F6-F1
#
_cell.length_a   1.000
_cell.length_b   1.000
_cell.length_c   1.000
_cell.angle_alpha   90.00
_cell.angle_beta   90.00
_cell.angle_gamma   90.00
#
_symmetry.space_group_name_H-M   'P 1'
#
loop_
_entity.id
_entity.type
_entity.pdbx_description
1 polymer ?
#
loop_
_entity_poly.entity_id
_entity_poly.type
_entity_poly.pdbx_seq_one_letter_code
_entity_poly.pdbx_strand_id
1 'polypeptide(L)'
;MWLINHQRVIAIVGQLSKIMENRRYEMRSNAFGGESLYLPPGVSLKTVPTTFLESFTDNLTDHHAAIHRNPRAYFTWLARRARITGMKNWLLAMAETNQCGLHLHRAECGPTVQTEVFVRGFLPHPRHSSDFRLASNKPLFDLPVALQDLYELIDGTIEGDVFEAGGFNNLSSLRFDNSSLQIPDSDGVSDLDRALWFYTNKTGDRLLAIGEKVFWFLHESCELVEAGNLTEVVDSYFTSLVTGAKWRFVPTHTSAKI
;
A
#
# COMPACT_ATOMS: atom_id res chain seq x y z
N MET A 1 24.74 -36.75 -6.75
CA MET A 1 23.41 -36.12 -6.93
C MET A 1 23.40 -34.60 -6.69
N TRP A 2 24.57 -33.93 -6.55
CA TRP A 2 24.66 -32.49 -6.25
C TRP A 2 24.93 -31.59 -7.49
N LEU A 3 25.52 -32.15 -8.55
CA LEU A 3 25.88 -31.41 -9.77
C LEU A 3 24.69 -31.09 -10.70
N ILE A 4 23.62 -31.88 -10.65
CA ILE A 4 22.43 -31.71 -11.52
C ILE A 4 21.55 -30.53 -11.07
N ASN A 5 21.53 -30.22 -9.77
CA ASN A 5 20.77 -29.09 -9.23
C ASN A 5 21.45 -27.74 -9.50
N HIS A 6 22.78 -27.69 -9.57
CA HIS A 6 23.50 -26.43 -9.80
C HIS A 6 23.42 -25.96 -11.26
N GLN A 7 23.48 -26.89 -12.22
CA GLN A 7 23.30 -26.56 -13.64
C GLN A 7 21.87 -26.11 -13.98
N ARG A 8 20.84 -26.63 -13.28
CA ARG A 8 19.45 -26.15 -13.41
C ARG A 8 19.25 -24.74 -12.86
N VAL A 9 19.86 -24.41 -11.73
CA VAL A 9 19.81 -23.05 -11.16
C VAL A 9 20.53 -22.05 -12.06
N ILE A 10 21.70 -22.38 -12.60
CA ILE A 10 22.42 -21.51 -13.54
C ILE A 10 21.65 -21.34 -14.86
N ALA A 11 20.96 -22.38 -15.35
CA ALA A 11 20.12 -22.29 -16.55
C ALA A 11 18.85 -21.45 -16.32
N ILE A 12 18.22 -21.51 -15.13
CA ILE A 12 17.07 -20.67 -14.76
C ILE A 12 17.52 -19.22 -14.56
N VAL A 13 18.66 -18.98 -13.92
CA VAL A 13 19.25 -17.63 -13.78
C VAL A 13 19.67 -17.07 -15.15
N GLY A 14 20.19 -17.92 -16.04
CA GLY A 14 20.54 -17.60 -17.43
C GLY A 14 19.34 -17.35 -18.36
N GLN A 15 18.20 -18.01 -18.10
CA GLN A 15 16.92 -17.72 -18.76
C GLN A 15 16.28 -16.46 -18.21
N LEU A 16 16.37 -16.20 -16.90
CA LEU A 16 15.90 -14.96 -16.28
C LEU A 16 16.70 -13.74 -16.75
N SER A 17 18.02 -13.86 -16.93
CA SER A 17 18.85 -12.79 -17.49
C SER A 17 18.59 -12.55 -18.98
N LYS A 18 18.27 -13.59 -19.76
CA LYS A 18 17.79 -13.42 -21.15
C LYS A 18 16.38 -12.83 -21.26
N ILE A 19 15.51 -13.06 -20.27
CA ILE A 19 14.20 -12.40 -20.18
C ILE A 19 14.37 -10.92 -19.81
N MET A 20 15.42 -10.55 -19.07
CA MET A 20 15.70 -9.14 -18.73
C MET A 20 16.08 -8.28 -19.93
N GLU A 21 16.69 -8.84 -20.98
CA GLU A 21 17.06 -8.10 -22.20
C GLU A 21 15.87 -7.72 -23.10
N ASN A 22 14.67 -8.29 -22.87
CA ASN A 22 13.45 -8.02 -23.66
C ASN A 22 12.28 -7.45 -22.84
N ARG A 23 12.50 -6.98 -21.62
CA ARG A 23 11.41 -6.40 -20.81
C ARG A 23 10.98 -5.05 -21.40
N ARG A 24 9.84 -5.07 -22.10
CA ARG A 24 9.07 -3.87 -22.43
C ARG A 24 8.12 -3.57 -21.28
N TYR A 25 7.72 -2.30 -21.14
CA TYR A 25 6.57 -1.97 -20.31
C TYR A 25 5.31 -2.63 -20.88
N GLU A 26 4.35 -2.93 -20.02
CA GLU A 26 3.08 -3.52 -20.43
C GLU A 26 1.97 -2.48 -20.30
N MET A 27 1.24 -2.24 -21.39
CA MET A 27 0.09 -1.33 -21.41
C MET A 27 -1.20 -2.14 -21.58
N ARG A 28 -2.20 -1.85 -20.74
CA ARG A 28 -3.51 -2.54 -20.75
C ARG A 28 -4.62 -1.54 -20.52
N SER A 29 -5.80 -1.80 -21.08
CA SER A 29 -7.02 -1.08 -20.69
C SER A 29 -7.38 -1.42 -19.23
N ASN A 30 -7.89 -0.44 -18.49
CA ASN A 30 -8.27 -0.60 -17.09
C ASN A 30 -9.79 -0.63 -16.90
N ALA A 31 -10.23 -1.05 -15.72
CA ALA A 31 -11.65 -1.25 -15.41
C ALA A 31 -12.48 0.05 -15.45
N PHE A 32 -11.81 1.21 -15.41
CA PHE A 32 -12.42 2.53 -15.46
C PHE A 32 -12.43 3.12 -16.88
N GLY A 33 -12.21 2.30 -17.91
CA GLY A 33 -12.23 2.72 -19.31
C GLY A 33 -10.99 3.50 -19.76
N GLY A 34 -9.94 3.52 -18.94
CA GLY A 34 -8.67 4.17 -19.26
C GLY A 34 -7.53 3.19 -19.54
N GLU A 35 -6.30 3.65 -19.33
CA GLU A 35 -5.07 2.89 -19.59
C GLU A 35 -4.25 2.70 -18.30
N SER A 36 -3.67 1.52 -18.15
CA SER A 36 -2.71 1.20 -17.11
C SER A 36 -1.40 0.76 -17.76
N LEU A 37 -0.29 1.29 -17.26
CA LEU A 37 1.05 0.88 -17.65
C LEU A 37 1.79 0.32 -16.45
N TYR A 38 2.35 -0.88 -16.60
CA TYR A 38 3.33 -1.41 -15.66
C TYR A 38 4.74 -1.27 -16.23
N LEU A 39 5.60 -0.56 -15.52
CA LEU A 39 7.02 -0.44 -15.76
C LEU A 39 7.78 -1.42 -14.84
N PRO A 40 8.29 -2.54 -15.37
CA PRO A 40 8.96 -3.53 -14.54
C PRO A 40 10.36 -3.06 -14.10
N PRO A 41 10.94 -3.70 -13.07
CA PRO A 41 12.29 -3.38 -12.62
C PRO A 41 13.32 -3.37 -13.76
N GLY A 42 14.11 -2.30 -13.80
CA GLY A 42 15.20 -2.12 -14.77
C GLY A 42 14.81 -1.48 -16.10
N VAL A 43 13.52 -1.24 -16.36
CA VAL A 43 13.07 -0.59 -17.61
C VAL A 43 12.98 0.91 -17.41
N SER A 44 13.67 1.70 -18.21
CA SER A 44 13.71 3.16 -18.02
C SER A 44 12.35 3.81 -18.31
N LEU A 45 11.95 4.77 -17.45
CA LEU A 45 10.82 5.68 -17.72
C LEU A 45 10.93 6.37 -19.08
N LYS A 46 12.16 6.60 -19.59
CA LYS A 46 12.39 7.19 -20.91
C LYS A 46 11.87 6.35 -22.08
N THR A 47 11.54 5.08 -21.85
CA THR A 47 10.97 4.20 -22.88
C THR A 47 9.46 4.36 -23.02
N VAL A 48 8.80 4.98 -22.03
CA VAL A 48 7.36 5.23 -22.04
C VAL A 48 7.05 6.41 -22.98
N PRO A 49 5.97 6.37 -23.78
CA PRO A 49 5.61 7.45 -24.68
C PRO A 49 5.45 8.78 -23.93
N THR A 50 6.08 9.85 -24.45
CA THR A 50 6.06 11.18 -23.82
C THR A 50 4.64 11.69 -23.59
N THR A 51 3.75 11.51 -24.57
CA THR A 51 2.34 11.92 -24.49
C THR A 51 1.58 11.23 -23.36
N PHE A 52 1.96 9.99 -23.03
CA PHE A 52 1.39 9.29 -21.88
C PHE A 52 1.95 9.85 -20.57
N LEU A 53 3.27 10.03 -20.48
CA LEU A 53 3.93 10.58 -19.29
C LEU A 53 3.52 12.02 -18.94
N GLU A 54 3.20 12.83 -19.95
CA GLU A 54 2.70 14.20 -19.76
C GLU A 54 1.45 14.25 -18.88
N SER A 55 0.61 13.20 -18.92
CA SER A 55 -0.59 13.09 -18.07
C SER A 55 -0.26 12.87 -16.58
N PHE A 56 0.99 12.51 -16.26
CA PHE A 56 1.46 12.20 -14.90
C PHE A 56 2.42 13.24 -14.35
N THR A 57 2.63 14.38 -15.04
CA THR A 57 3.63 15.38 -14.68
C THR A 57 3.48 15.88 -13.23
N ASP A 58 2.25 16.02 -12.74
CA ASP A 58 1.96 16.45 -11.37
C ASP A 58 2.11 15.34 -10.32
N ASN A 59 2.14 14.07 -10.74
CA ASN A 59 2.16 12.89 -9.87
C ASN A 59 3.51 12.15 -9.86
N LEU A 60 4.30 12.25 -10.92
CA LEU A 60 5.66 11.71 -10.99
C LEU A 60 6.66 12.66 -10.33
N THR A 61 6.90 12.44 -9.04
CA THR A 61 7.88 13.20 -8.26
C THR A 61 9.32 12.67 -8.43
N ASP A 62 10.30 13.47 -8.00
CA ASP A 62 11.72 13.07 -7.91
C ASP A 62 11.93 11.79 -7.10
N HIS A 63 11.05 11.51 -6.15
CA HIS A 63 11.07 10.30 -5.36
C HIS A 63 10.78 9.04 -6.20
N HIS A 64 9.84 9.10 -7.15
CA HIS A 64 9.58 8.00 -8.09
C HIS A 64 10.76 7.75 -9.03
N ALA A 65 11.42 8.82 -9.49
CA ALA A 65 12.64 8.69 -10.27
C ALA A 65 13.80 8.09 -9.45
N ALA A 66 13.96 8.53 -8.20
CA ALA A 66 15.02 8.08 -7.29
C ALA A 66 14.86 6.60 -6.91
N ILE A 67 13.66 6.18 -6.51
CA ILE A 67 13.39 4.78 -6.14
C ILE A 67 13.58 3.85 -7.34
N HIS A 68 13.18 4.27 -8.53
CA HIS A 68 13.37 3.48 -9.74
C HIS A 68 14.86 3.37 -10.15
N ARG A 69 15.67 4.39 -9.87
CA ARG A 69 17.11 4.40 -10.20
C ARG A 69 17.96 3.55 -9.26
N ASN A 70 17.68 3.61 -7.95
CA ASN A 70 18.41 2.85 -6.94
C ASN A 70 17.46 2.40 -5.83
N PRO A 71 16.68 1.32 -6.08
CA PRO A 71 15.65 0.85 -5.14
C PRO A 71 16.21 0.58 -3.75
N ARG A 72 17.32 -0.18 -3.65
CA ARG A 72 17.94 -0.52 -2.36
C ARG A 72 18.27 0.71 -1.54
N ALA A 73 18.94 1.71 -2.12
CA ALA A 73 19.33 2.90 -1.38
C ALA A 73 18.11 3.71 -0.93
N TYR A 74 17.10 3.81 -1.80
CA TYR A 74 15.88 4.56 -1.51
C TYR A 74 15.03 3.89 -0.43
N PHE A 75 14.79 2.59 -0.52
CA PHE A 75 14.09 1.83 0.52
C PHE A 75 14.84 1.84 1.86
N THR A 76 16.18 1.75 1.83
CA THR A 76 17.00 1.89 3.06
C THR A 76 16.84 3.29 3.67
N TRP A 77 16.75 4.33 2.85
CA TRP A 77 16.52 5.69 3.31
C TRP A 77 15.13 5.85 3.96
N LEU A 78 14.07 5.29 3.36
CA LEU A 78 12.73 5.25 3.96
C LEU A 78 12.75 4.48 5.30
N ALA A 79 13.39 3.31 5.33
CA ALA A 79 13.46 2.46 6.52
C ALA A 79 14.14 3.14 7.71
N ARG A 80 15.11 4.03 7.46
CA ARG A 80 15.78 4.82 8.51
C ARG A 80 14.87 5.88 9.13
N ARG A 81 13.83 6.30 8.41
CA ARG A 81 12.86 7.30 8.87
C ARG A 81 11.62 6.67 9.49
N ALA A 82 11.33 5.40 9.17
CA ALA A 82 10.22 4.66 9.75
C ALA A 82 10.40 4.48 11.26
N ARG A 83 9.43 4.97 12.03
CA ARG A 83 9.37 4.83 13.50
C ARG A 83 8.66 3.55 13.95
N ILE A 84 7.75 3.03 13.13
CA ILE A 84 7.04 1.77 13.36
C ILE A 84 7.94 0.61 12.93
N THR A 85 8.16 -0.36 13.81
CA THR A 85 9.13 -1.45 13.64
C THR A 85 8.77 -2.34 12.45
N GLY A 86 7.50 -2.74 12.33
CA GLY A 86 6.98 -3.53 11.23
C GLY A 86 7.18 -2.84 9.88
N MET A 87 6.87 -1.53 9.81
CA MET A 87 7.06 -0.74 8.59
C MET A 87 8.53 -0.65 8.19
N LYS A 88 9.42 -0.42 9.16
CA LYS A 88 10.87 -0.43 8.94
C LYS A 88 11.32 -1.78 8.38
N ASN A 89 10.90 -2.89 8.98
CA ASN A 89 11.26 -4.23 8.53
C ASN A 89 10.73 -4.53 7.13
N TRP A 90 9.51 -4.08 6.82
CA TRP A 90 8.91 -4.19 5.49
C TRP A 90 9.70 -3.43 4.42
N LEU A 91 10.12 -2.19 4.71
CA LEU A 91 10.96 -1.39 3.81
C LEU A 91 12.36 -2.00 3.64
N LEU A 92 12.95 -2.55 4.71
CA LEU A 92 14.23 -3.26 4.61
C LEU A 92 14.13 -4.52 3.77
N ALA A 93 13.05 -5.31 3.92
CA ALA A 93 12.79 -6.47 3.09
C ALA A 93 12.69 -6.09 1.60
N MET A 94 12.07 -4.96 1.27
CA MET A 94 12.08 -4.44 -0.11
C MET A 94 13.48 -4.02 -0.58
N ALA A 95 14.28 -3.41 0.31
CA ALA A 95 15.65 -3.01 -0.02
C ALA A 95 16.56 -4.20 -0.36
N GLU A 96 16.33 -5.35 0.27
CA GLU A 96 17.10 -6.58 0.03
C GLU A 96 16.96 -7.07 -1.42
N THR A 97 15.74 -7.06 -1.96
CA THR A 97 15.46 -7.51 -3.33
C THR A 97 16.07 -6.59 -4.38
N ASN A 98 16.27 -5.31 -4.04
CA ASN A 98 16.76 -4.26 -4.94
C ASN A 98 15.94 -4.18 -6.26
N GLN A 99 14.65 -4.49 -6.17
CA GLN A 99 13.74 -4.48 -7.30
C GLN A 99 12.54 -3.60 -7.00
N CYS A 100 12.18 -2.76 -7.96
CA CYS A 100 11.05 -1.85 -7.88
C CYS A 100 10.41 -1.75 -9.26
N GLY A 101 9.10 -1.88 -9.33
CA GLY A 101 8.30 -1.52 -10.50
C GLY A 101 7.46 -0.27 -10.23
N LEU A 102 6.91 0.31 -11.29
CA LEU A 102 5.94 1.41 -11.20
C LEU A 102 4.67 1.03 -11.96
N HIS A 103 3.50 1.29 -11.39
CA HIS A 103 2.22 1.26 -12.10
C HIS A 103 1.75 2.68 -12.31
N LEU A 104 1.43 3.02 -13.55
CA LEU A 104 0.88 4.30 -13.97
C LEU A 104 -0.54 4.07 -14.46
N HIS A 105 -1.52 4.61 -13.75
CA HIS A 105 -2.93 4.48 -14.10
C HIS A 105 -3.48 5.82 -14.58
N ARG A 106 -4.16 5.80 -15.72
CA ARG A 106 -4.86 6.94 -16.31
C ARG A 106 -6.32 6.55 -16.53
N ALA A 107 -7.25 7.39 -16.10
CA ALA A 107 -8.68 7.22 -16.38
C ALA A 107 -9.29 8.55 -16.84
N GLU A 108 -10.23 8.48 -17.77
CA GLU A 108 -11.00 9.63 -18.24
C GLU A 108 -12.33 9.66 -17.47
N CYS A 109 -12.51 10.68 -16.64
CA CYS A 109 -13.71 10.90 -15.82
C CYS A 109 -14.41 12.18 -16.31
N GLY A 110 -15.26 12.03 -17.33
CA GLY A 110 -15.92 13.16 -17.98
C GLY A 110 -14.90 14.12 -18.60
N PRO A 111 -14.90 15.43 -18.25
CA PRO A 111 -13.93 16.39 -18.78
C PRO A 111 -12.55 16.32 -18.09
N THR A 112 -12.40 15.46 -17.07
CA THR A 112 -11.17 15.39 -16.27
C THR A 112 -10.40 14.11 -16.54
N VAL A 113 -9.07 14.19 -16.57
CA VAL A 113 -8.19 13.02 -16.56
C VAL A 113 -7.70 12.82 -15.14
N GLN A 114 -7.93 11.64 -14.58
CA GLN A 114 -7.36 11.22 -13.32
C GLN A 114 -6.14 10.36 -13.57
N THR A 115 -5.05 10.63 -12.85
CA THR A 115 -3.84 9.82 -12.90
C THR A 115 -3.40 9.40 -11.52
N GLU A 116 -2.86 8.18 -11.43
CA GLU A 116 -2.31 7.60 -10.21
C GLU A 116 -1.00 6.88 -10.48
N VAL A 117 -0.07 6.99 -9.53
CA VAL A 117 1.23 6.31 -9.58
C VAL A 117 1.39 5.41 -8.36
N PHE A 118 1.62 4.13 -8.59
CA PHE A 118 1.89 3.15 -7.53
C PHE A 118 3.30 2.60 -7.67
N VAL A 119 3.98 2.46 -6.55
CA VAL A 119 5.24 1.74 -6.44
C VAL A 119 4.95 0.28 -6.16
N ARG A 120 5.50 -0.63 -6.98
CA ARG A 120 5.55 -2.06 -6.68
C ARG A 120 6.90 -2.41 -6.07
N GLY A 121 6.95 -2.54 -4.75
CA GLY A 121 8.12 -3.04 -4.04
C GLY A 121 8.13 -4.56 -4.03
N PHE A 122 9.24 -5.19 -4.42
CA PHE A 122 9.38 -6.64 -4.37
C PHE A 122 9.86 -7.08 -3.01
N LEU A 123 9.26 -8.14 -2.48
CA LEU A 123 9.57 -8.70 -1.16
C LEU A 123 10.21 -10.10 -1.32
N PRO A 124 11.12 -10.51 -0.42
CA PRO A 124 11.48 -11.91 -0.30
C PRO A 124 10.23 -12.71 0.10
N HIS A 125 10.16 -13.99 -0.32
CA HIS A 125 9.07 -14.90 0.03
C HIS A 125 8.63 -14.75 1.50
N PRO A 126 7.33 -14.92 1.83
CA PRO A 126 6.28 -15.50 0.98
C PRO A 126 5.44 -14.51 0.16
N ARG A 127 5.37 -13.22 0.53
CA ARG A 127 4.75 -12.20 -0.33
C ARG A 127 5.77 -11.81 -1.39
N HIS A 128 5.41 -11.93 -2.67
CA HIS A 128 6.35 -11.63 -3.77
C HIS A 128 6.51 -10.12 -4.03
N SER A 129 5.48 -9.34 -3.72
CA SER A 129 5.48 -7.89 -3.87
C SER A 129 4.39 -7.24 -3.04
N SER A 130 4.50 -5.93 -2.84
CA SER A 130 3.45 -5.08 -2.29
C SER A 130 3.41 -3.77 -3.08
N ASP A 131 2.20 -3.31 -3.40
CA ASP A 131 2.01 -2.02 -4.05
C ASP A 131 1.70 -0.96 -2.99
N PHE A 132 2.17 0.27 -3.18
CA PHE A 132 1.94 1.39 -2.28
C PHE A 132 2.13 2.73 -3.01
N ARG A 133 1.58 3.81 -2.47
CA ARG A 133 1.82 5.17 -2.97
C ARG A 133 2.94 5.83 -2.17
N LEU A 134 3.77 6.66 -2.81
CA LEU A 134 4.71 7.52 -2.07
C LEU A 134 3.95 8.70 -1.48
N ALA A 135 4.44 9.21 -0.33
CA ALA A 135 3.88 10.38 0.33
C ALA A 135 3.63 11.51 -0.68
N SER A 136 2.37 11.95 -0.79
CA SER A 136 2.07 13.18 -1.49
C SER A 136 2.51 14.34 -0.59
N ASN A 137 3.03 15.44 -1.14
CA ASN A 137 3.39 16.64 -0.38
C ASN A 137 2.15 17.36 0.24
N LYS A 138 1.02 16.64 0.37
CA LYS A 138 -0.17 17.14 1.01
C LYS A 138 0.08 17.25 2.51
N PRO A 139 -0.39 18.32 3.15
CA PRO A 139 -0.15 18.50 4.57
C PRO A 139 -0.94 17.47 5.40
N LEU A 140 -0.26 16.86 6.35
CA LEU A 140 -0.80 15.86 7.29
C LEU A 140 -1.26 16.58 8.56
N PHE A 141 -2.36 17.33 8.47
CA PHE A 141 -2.90 18.03 9.63
C PHE A 141 -3.73 17.09 10.51
N ASP A 142 -3.56 17.21 11.83
CA ASP A 142 -4.40 16.60 12.88
C ASP A 142 -4.52 15.06 12.83
N LEU A 143 -3.52 14.37 12.27
CA LEU A 143 -3.46 12.90 12.33
C LEU A 143 -2.82 12.43 13.64
N PRO A 144 -3.31 11.32 14.24
CA PRO A 144 -2.61 10.62 15.31
C PRO A 144 -1.17 10.27 14.89
N VAL A 145 -0.25 10.23 15.85
CA VAL A 145 1.20 10.18 15.59
C VAL A 145 1.58 9.00 14.70
N ALA A 146 1.02 7.82 14.96
CA ALA A 146 1.34 6.62 14.17
C ALA A 146 0.89 6.72 12.70
N LEU A 147 -0.26 7.37 12.42
CA LEU A 147 -0.71 7.60 11.05
C LEU A 147 0.08 8.74 10.39
N GLN A 148 0.43 9.79 11.13
CA GLN A 148 1.32 10.82 10.63
C GLN A 148 2.67 10.22 10.21
N ASP A 149 3.30 9.42 11.07
CA ASP A 149 4.58 8.77 10.80
C ASP A 149 4.53 7.86 9.56
N LEU A 150 3.41 7.15 9.37
CA LEU A 150 3.15 6.34 8.19
C LEU A 150 3.02 7.21 6.93
N TYR A 151 2.13 8.22 6.98
CA TYR A 151 1.79 9.04 5.82
C TYR A 151 2.86 10.06 5.42
N GLU A 152 3.81 10.36 6.31
CA GLU A 152 5.04 11.10 5.98
C GLU A 152 5.97 10.32 5.05
N LEU A 153 5.82 9.00 4.97
CA LEU A 153 6.68 8.11 4.19
C LEU A 153 5.96 7.50 2.99
N ILE A 154 4.72 7.04 3.17
CA ILE A 154 3.91 6.41 2.13
C ILE A 154 2.48 6.94 2.16
N ASP A 155 1.88 7.20 1.00
CA ASP A 155 0.50 7.70 0.89
C ASP A 155 -0.51 6.55 0.80
N GLY A 156 -0.31 5.54 1.66
CA GLY A 156 -1.11 4.32 1.69
C GLY A 156 -0.53 3.12 0.94
N THR A 157 -1.08 1.94 1.24
CA THR A 157 -0.75 0.65 0.60
C THR A 157 -1.90 0.20 -0.28
N ILE A 158 -1.58 -0.46 -1.39
CA ILE A 158 -2.56 -0.99 -2.34
C ILE A 158 -2.34 -2.49 -2.42
N GLU A 159 -3.33 -3.27 -2.03
CA GLU A 159 -3.22 -4.72 -2.12
C GLU A 159 -3.64 -5.19 -3.51
N GLY A 160 -2.64 -5.60 -4.29
CA GLY A 160 -2.75 -5.94 -5.72
C GLY A 160 -2.87 -7.43 -6.04
N ASP A 161 -3.33 -8.30 -5.13
CA ASP A 161 -3.62 -9.70 -5.48
C ASP A 161 -4.82 -10.33 -4.74
N VAL A 162 -5.39 -11.35 -5.40
CA VAL A 162 -6.78 -11.83 -5.35
C VAL A 162 -7.27 -12.37 -4.00
N PHE A 163 -6.45 -12.47 -2.94
CA PHE A 163 -6.88 -13.13 -1.69
C PHE A 163 -6.99 -12.29 -0.41
N GLU A 164 -6.60 -11.01 -0.37
CA GLU A 164 -6.50 -10.36 0.96
C GLU A 164 -7.01 -8.93 1.14
N ALA A 165 -7.46 -8.20 0.10
CA ALA A 165 -7.54 -6.73 0.21
C ALA A 165 -8.02 -6.22 1.56
N GLY A 166 -7.12 -5.51 2.22
CA GLY A 166 -7.34 -4.12 2.53
C GLY A 166 -6.04 -3.34 2.51
N GLY A 167 -6.12 -2.04 2.23
CA GLY A 167 -4.95 -1.16 2.13
C GLY A 167 -5.07 0.01 3.09
N PHE A 168 -3.92 0.53 3.54
CA PHE A 168 -3.92 1.85 4.15
C PHE A 168 -4.35 2.86 3.09
N ASN A 169 -5.41 3.60 3.35
CA ASN A 169 -5.88 4.66 2.45
C ASN A 169 -5.67 5.98 3.14
N ASN A 170 -4.76 6.83 2.64
CA ASN A 170 -4.69 8.22 3.10
C ASN A 170 -5.85 9.01 2.49
N LEU A 171 -7.05 8.75 2.98
CA LEU A 171 -8.19 9.57 2.65
C LEU A 171 -8.25 10.66 3.70
N SER A 172 -7.43 11.71 3.47
CA SER A 172 -7.58 13.04 4.07
C SER A 172 -9.01 13.64 3.96
N SER A 173 -9.92 12.92 3.29
CA SER A 173 -11.33 13.25 3.02
C SER A 173 -12.36 12.32 3.67
N LEU A 174 -11.98 11.21 4.31
CA LEU A 174 -12.95 10.39 5.06
C LEU A 174 -13.05 10.87 6.51
N ARG A 175 -13.51 12.11 6.70
CA ARG A 175 -14.18 12.46 7.95
C ARG A 175 -15.56 11.81 7.90
N PHE A 176 -15.93 11.12 8.95
CA PHE A 176 -17.27 10.58 9.06
C PHE A 176 -18.25 11.77 9.13
N ASP A 177 -19.10 11.94 8.12
CA ASP A 177 -20.35 12.62 8.38
C ASP A 177 -21.29 11.59 9.01
N ASN A 178 -21.88 11.93 10.16
CA ASN A 178 -22.86 11.07 10.85
C ASN A 178 -24.11 10.77 9.99
N SER A 179 -24.21 11.29 8.77
CA SER A 179 -25.34 11.12 7.86
C SER A 179 -25.19 9.95 6.88
N SER A 180 -24.00 9.39 6.71
CA SER A 180 -23.73 8.39 5.66
C SER A 180 -24.06 6.96 6.08
N LEU A 181 -23.93 6.61 7.35
CA LEU A 181 -24.16 5.26 7.89
C LEU A 181 -24.71 5.37 9.32
N GLN A 182 -25.91 4.84 9.57
CA GLN A 182 -26.38 4.64 10.94
C GLN A 182 -25.61 3.45 11.54
N ILE A 183 -24.85 3.70 12.61
CA ILE A 183 -24.13 2.66 13.35
C ILE A 183 -24.95 2.34 14.60
N PRO A 184 -25.62 1.18 14.67
CA PRO A 184 -26.21 0.70 15.91
C PRO A 184 -25.10 0.60 16.96
N ASP A 185 -25.31 1.16 18.15
CA ASP A 185 -24.36 1.16 19.29
C ASP A 185 -23.20 2.18 19.24
N SER A 186 -23.36 3.31 18.54
CA SER A 186 -22.42 4.44 18.61
C SER A 186 -22.30 5.08 19.99
N ASP A 187 -23.26 4.87 20.89
CA ASP A 187 -23.33 5.53 22.21
C ASP A 187 -22.13 5.21 23.12
N GLY A 188 -21.42 4.11 22.86
CA GLY A 188 -20.18 3.74 23.55
C GLY A 188 -18.91 4.44 23.04
N VAL A 189 -19.00 5.18 21.93
CA VAL A 189 -17.87 5.82 21.24
C VAL A 189 -18.19 7.28 20.97
N SER A 190 -17.87 8.15 21.94
CA SER A 190 -18.29 9.56 22.00
C SER A 190 -17.85 10.46 20.84
N ASP A 191 -16.90 10.02 19.99
CA ASP A 191 -16.20 10.85 19.02
C ASP A 191 -16.14 10.22 17.61
N LEU A 192 -17.17 9.45 17.23
CA LEU A 192 -17.27 8.83 15.90
C LEU A 192 -17.26 9.83 14.74
N ASP A 193 -17.80 11.03 14.95
CA ASP A 193 -17.76 12.16 14.01
C ASP A 193 -16.33 12.67 13.75
N ARG A 194 -15.41 12.38 14.66
CA ARG A 194 -13.98 12.71 14.57
C ARG A 194 -13.11 11.50 14.23
N ALA A 195 -13.71 10.33 14.00
CA ALA A 195 -12.99 9.13 13.66
C ALA A 195 -12.33 9.22 12.29
N LEU A 196 -11.10 8.76 12.21
CA LEU A 196 -10.30 8.73 10.97
C LEU A 196 -10.29 7.32 10.39
N TRP A 197 -10.87 7.16 9.21
CA TRP A 197 -10.85 5.88 8.48
C TRP A 197 -9.51 5.74 7.76
N PHE A 198 -8.77 4.69 8.09
CA PHE A 198 -7.40 4.54 7.56
C PHE A 198 -7.18 3.21 6.84
N TYR A 199 -8.09 2.24 6.98
CA TYR A 199 -7.99 0.93 6.33
C TYR A 199 -9.38 0.45 5.90
N THR A 200 -9.48 -0.27 4.79
CA THR A 200 -10.71 -0.92 4.33
C THR A 200 -10.38 -2.23 3.64
N ASN A 201 -11.10 -3.30 3.97
CA ASN A 201 -10.92 -4.62 3.38
C ASN A 201 -11.92 -4.92 2.23
N LYS A 202 -11.83 -6.11 1.61
CA LYS A 202 -12.70 -6.57 0.50
C LYS A 202 -14.16 -6.74 0.90
N THR A 203 -14.42 -7.08 2.16
CA THR A 203 -15.79 -7.26 2.68
C THR A 203 -16.44 -5.92 3.04
N GLY A 204 -15.68 -4.82 2.91
CA GLY A 204 -16.14 -3.47 3.23
C GLY A 204 -15.90 -3.08 4.68
N ASP A 205 -15.38 -4.00 5.52
CA ASP A 205 -14.99 -3.69 6.90
C ASP A 205 -13.84 -2.72 6.88
N ARG A 206 -13.79 -1.88 7.91
CA ARG A 206 -12.82 -0.78 7.95
C ARG A 206 -12.25 -0.61 9.32
N LEU A 207 -11.05 -0.03 9.38
CA LEU A 207 -10.51 0.46 10.64
C LEU A 207 -10.65 1.97 10.72
N LEU A 208 -11.07 2.40 11.90
CA LEU A 208 -11.14 3.80 12.27
C LEU A 208 -10.33 4.06 13.53
N ALA A 209 -9.66 5.21 13.57
CA ALA A 209 -8.87 5.68 14.70
C ALA A 209 -9.58 6.83 15.41
N ILE A 210 -9.63 6.77 16.74
CA ILE A 210 -10.08 7.85 17.63
C ILE A 210 -8.96 8.11 18.63
N GLY A 211 -8.17 9.14 18.33
CA GLY A 211 -6.87 9.32 18.97
C GLY A 211 -5.99 8.09 18.74
N GLU A 212 -5.53 7.46 19.82
CA GLU A 212 -4.66 6.28 19.78
C GLU A 212 -5.43 4.95 19.86
N LYS A 213 -6.76 4.97 19.97
CA LYS A 213 -7.59 3.76 19.95
C LYS A 213 -8.07 3.47 18.54
N VAL A 214 -8.20 2.19 18.21
CA VAL A 214 -8.68 1.72 16.91
C VAL A 214 -9.88 0.81 17.10
N PHE A 215 -10.83 0.92 16.17
CA PHE A 215 -12.00 0.07 16.10
C PHE A 215 -12.17 -0.50 14.69
N TRP A 216 -12.61 -1.75 14.61
CA TRP A 216 -13.21 -2.31 13.41
C TRP A 216 -14.65 -1.85 13.31
N PHE A 217 -15.00 -1.28 12.17
CA PHE A 217 -16.37 -1.21 11.71
C PHE A 217 -16.63 -2.39 10.78
N LEU A 218 -17.52 -3.30 11.22
CA LEU A 218 -17.91 -4.47 10.47
C LEU A 218 -19.06 -4.09 9.53
N HIS A 219 -18.83 -4.14 8.22
CA HIS A 219 -19.76 -3.58 7.24
C HIS A 219 -21.10 -4.33 7.22
N GLU A 220 -21.06 -5.65 7.33
CA GLU A 220 -22.25 -6.51 7.23
C GLU A 220 -23.16 -6.39 8.46
N SER A 221 -22.58 -6.34 9.67
CA SER A 221 -23.35 -6.23 10.91
C SER A 221 -23.55 -4.79 11.39
N CYS A 222 -22.86 -3.82 10.78
CA CYS A 222 -22.77 -2.43 11.23
C CYS A 222 -22.27 -2.29 12.69
N GLU A 223 -21.50 -3.26 13.19
CA GLU A 223 -20.99 -3.25 14.56
C GLU A 223 -19.61 -2.57 14.65
N LEU A 224 -19.33 -1.98 15.82
CA LEU A 224 -18.02 -1.49 16.19
C LEU A 224 -17.35 -2.42 17.22
N VAL A 225 -16.13 -2.85 16.92
CA VAL A 225 -15.35 -3.73 17.79
C VAL A 225 -13.99 -3.13 18.05
N GLU A 226 -13.60 -2.97 19.31
CA GLU A 226 -12.27 -2.45 19.66
C GLU A 226 -11.17 -3.37 19.08
N ALA A 227 -10.26 -2.76 18.32
CA ALA A 227 -9.11 -3.39 17.70
C ALA A 227 -7.80 -3.07 18.44
N GLY A 228 -7.84 -2.34 19.55
CA GLY A 228 -6.67 -2.03 20.36
C GLY A 228 -6.00 -0.71 20.00
N ASN A 229 -4.69 -0.62 20.21
CA ASN A 229 -3.94 0.63 20.01
C ASN A 229 -3.49 0.81 18.56
N LEU A 230 -3.54 2.06 18.08
CA LEU A 230 -3.20 2.42 16.72
C LEU A 230 -1.79 2.01 16.29
N THR A 231 -0.78 2.26 17.14
CA THR A 231 0.60 1.89 16.82
C THR A 231 0.74 0.37 16.66
N GLU A 232 0.13 -0.41 17.56
CA GLU A 232 0.17 -1.87 17.53
C GLU A 232 -0.56 -2.45 16.32
N VAL A 233 -1.73 -1.90 15.99
CA VAL A 233 -2.51 -2.29 14.81
C VAL A 233 -1.70 -2.04 13.53
N VAL A 234 -1.14 -0.84 13.38
CA VAL A 234 -0.31 -0.50 12.21
C VAL A 234 0.93 -1.39 12.14
N ASP A 235 1.64 -1.59 13.25
CA ASP A 235 2.82 -2.45 13.32
C ASP A 235 2.50 -3.91 12.92
N SER A 236 1.39 -4.45 13.42
CA SER A 236 0.94 -5.80 13.11
C SER A 236 0.61 -6.00 11.62
N TYR A 237 0.07 -4.96 10.96
CA TYR A 237 -0.19 -4.99 9.52
C TYR A 237 1.11 -5.18 8.74
N PHE A 238 2.10 -4.31 8.95
CA PHE A 238 3.37 -4.44 8.22
C PHE A 238 4.13 -5.71 8.56
N THR A 239 4.04 -6.18 9.81
CA THR A 239 4.58 -7.47 10.21
C THR A 239 3.92 -8.63 9.43
N SER A 240 2.61 -8.56 9.19
CA SER A 240 1.90 -9.54 8.35
C SER A 240 2.34 -9.50 6.88
N LEU A 241 2.70 -8.30 6.37
CA LEU A 241 3.25 -8.16 5.02
C LEU A 241 4.59 -8.88 4.87
N VAL A 242 5.48 -8.72 5.85
CA VAL A 242 6.81 -9.36 5.84
C VAL A 242 6.70 -10.88 6.01
N THR A 243 5.85 -11.33 6.93
CA THR A 243 5.71 -12.76 7.25
C THR A 243 4.82 -13.52 6.25
N GLY A 244 4.05 -12.80 5.43
CA GLY A 244 2.93 -13.33 4.64
C GLY A 244 1.87 -14.06 5.43
N ALA A 245 1.81 -13.82 6.74
CA ALA A 245 0.65 -14.22 7.50
C ALA A 245 -0.57 -13.47 6.95
N LYS A 246 -1.72 -14.16 6.91
CA LYS A 246 -2.99 -13.46 6.72
C LYS A 246 -3.14 -12.50 7.90
N TRP A 247 -3.28 -11.21 7.63
CA TRP A 247 -3.53 -10.25 8.68
C TRP A 247 -4.91 -10.53 9.26
N ARG A 248 -4.93 -11.13 10.44
CA ARG A 248 -6.12 -11.36 11.23
C ARG A 248 -5.89 -10.61 12.51
N PHE A 249 -6.43 -9.40 12.61
CA PHE A 249 -6.56 -8.83 13.92
C PHE A 249 -7.67 -9.61 14.63
N VAL A 250 -7.29 -10.41 15.63
CA VAL A 250 -8.24 -11.10 16.49
C VAL A 250 -8.60 -10.09 17.58
N PRO A 251 -9.87 -9.65 17.69
CA PRO A 251 -10.29 -8.77 18.77
C PRO A 251 -9.87 -9.37 20.10
N THR A 252 -9.02 -8.68 20.85
CA THR A 252 -8.65 -9.10 22.20
C THR A 252 -9.84 -8.86 23.12
N HIS A 253 -10.73 -9.86 23.15
CA HIS A 253 -11.75 -10.15 24.14
C HIS A 253 -12.87 -9.15 24.46
N THR A 254 -14.03 -9.77 24.64
CA THR A 254 -15.30 -9.27 25.18
C THR A 254 -15.99 -8.24 24.31
N SER A 255 -16.95 -8.74 23.52
CA SER A 255 -18.21 -8.03 23.34
C SER A 255 -18.64 -7.49 24.71
N ALA A 256 -18.43 -6.19 24.92
CA ALA A 256 -19.24 -5.46 25.85
C ALA A 256 -20.64 -5.49 25.23
N LYS A 257 -21.45 -6.48 25.62
CA LYS A 257 -22.89 -6.24 25.61
C LYS A 257 -23.10 -5.08 26.57
N ILE A 258 -23.40 -3.91 26.02
CA ILE A 258 -24.06 -2.84 26.75
C ILE A 258 -25.52 -3.26 26.93
#